data_AF-A0A1B8ZS10-F1
#
_entry.id   AF-A0A1B8ZS10-F1
#
_cell.length_a   1.000
_cell.length_b   1.000
_cell.length_c   1.000
_cell.angle_alpha   90.00
_cell.angle_beta   90.00
_cell.angle_gamma   90.00
#
_symmetry.space_group_name_H-M   'P 1'
#
loop_
_entity.id
_entity.type
_entity.pdbx_description
1 polymer ?
#
loop_
_entity_poly.entity_id
_entity_poly.type
_entity_poly.pdbx_seq_one_letter_code
_entity_poly.pdbx_strand_id
1 'polypeptide(L)'
;MKLKIYSAFFLLTSALFFSQNVSFTDANFKNALLPYHDANGDGEISNTEAKNATLIMIDTNYGITNIDGIEAFTNLNMLFIRNNPLSSPVNLSQSPQLTNLVLYGAAIPSINLTGLTQLKKITVTLSQGAAIDLTNKPLLEELFIAGEFGIGGVSTLDVTQNPVLKTLWLNDSSPNTINVTQNPLLETLVIQQNPNSPNSLTSLNVTQNPMLKILTLGGNKNLPSIDVSMNPVLSMLNIGATAITSLNLSNNPLLKYLAIDHCDFSGGIDLSNLTLLEELNANDSSLTHLDFTNNANLHTLSFSNNYITSLNLAPLVKLKNFHSANNLFTAIDLSNNHNLTYADFMSNQQVQYINMKNGNNHNMTWLTNMDYQFMPQLRGFCVDDVNSPYGIKVKQTLNNTVLVTSDCSLLSTRENPLQSNRFTLFPNPADDKVFIESPEDLLEYSVFSVSGQKIQSGVFRKGEQSIDLKNLIKGTYIIQIRTDRQTFTEKIIKR
;
A
#
# COMPACT_ATOMS: atom_id res chain seq x y z
N MET A 1 -33.12 78.38 66.90
CA MET A 1 -31.94 77.53 67.09
C MET A 1 -32.37 76.08 66.84
N LYS A 2 -32.14 75.55 65.63
CA LYS A 2 -32.51 74.17 65.23
C LYS A 2 -31.21 73.44 64.90
N LEU A 3 -30.84 72.46 65.70
CA LEU A 3 -29.72 71.56 65.41
C LEU A 3 -30.31 70.17 65.13
N LYS A 4 -30.29 69.77 63.85
CA LYS A 4 -30.68 68.43 63.42
C LYS A 4 -29.41 67.57 63.37
N ILE A 5 -29.38 66.52 64.18
CA ILE A 5 -28.38 65.47 64.11
C ILE A 5 -28.80 64.52 62.97
N TYR A 6 -27.97 64.40 61.94
CA TYR A 6 -28.11 63.35 60.92
C TYR A 6 -27.10 62.24 61.22
N SER A 7 -27.65 61.04 61.41
CA SER A 7 -26.94 59.78 61.55
C SER A 7 -26.15 59.43 60.29
N ALA A 8 -24.89 59.03 60.46
CA ALA A 8 -24.09 58.45 59.40
C ALA A 8 -24.53 57.00 59.15
N PHE A 9 -25.02 56.70 57.95
CA PHE A 9 -25.27 55.35 57.47
C PHE A 9 -24.12 54.98 56.52
N PHE A 10 -23.21 54.13 56.99
CA PHE A 10 -22.10 53.62 56.19
C PHE A 10 -22.64 52.47 55.33
N LEU A 11 -23.00 52.76 54.08
CA LEU A 11 -23.38 51.77 53.08
C LEU A 11 -22.10 51.07 52.59
N LEU A 12 -21.79 49.91 53.17
CA LEU A 12 -20.93 48.90 52.54
C LEU A 12 -21.71 48.35 51.32
N THR A 13 -21.51 48.95 50.15
CA THR A 13 -21.91 48.33 48.89
C THR A 13 -20.87 47.27 48.55
N SER A 14 -21.10 46.04 49.00
CA SER A 14 -20.45 44.87 48.40
C SER A 14 -20.98 44.74 46.98
N ALA A 15 -20.21 45.20 46.00
CA ALA A 15 -20.45 44.83 44.61
C ALA A 15 -20.21 43.31 44.50
N LEU A 16 -21.29 42.54 44.58
CA LEU A 16 -21.30 41.15 44.15
C LEU A 16 -21.08 41.18 42.64
N PHE A 17 -19.82 41.05 42.22
CA PHE A 17 -19.50 40.79 40.82
C PHE A 17 -19.97 39.37 40.51
N PHE A 18 -21.21 39.21 40.06
CA PHE A 18 -21.62 37.96 39.43
C PHE A 18 -20.82 37.84 38.14
N SER A 19 -20.01 36.79 38.03
CA SER A 19 -19.33 36.45 36.78
C SER A 19 -20.40 36.20 35.72
N GLN A 20 -20.28 36.80 34.55
CA GLN A 20 -21.22 36.57 33.45
C GLN A 20 -21.18 35.09 33.03
N ASN A 21 -22.33 34.53 32.65
CA ASN A 21 -22.43 33.15 32.15
C ASN A 21 -22.02 33.07 30.69
N VAL A 22 -21.46 31.93 30.31
CA VAL A 22 -21.09 31.61 28.94
C VAL A 22 -22.36 31.30 28.14
N SER A 23 -22.47 31.87 26.94
CA SER A 23 -23.57 31.61 26.03
C SER A 23 -23.23 30.43 25.13
N PHE A 24 -23.99 29.34 25.23
CA PHE A 24 -23.87 28.17 24.35
C PHE A 24 -25.05 28.13 23.37
N THR A 25 -24.77 27.87 22.09
CA THR A 25 -25.83 27.74 21.07
C THR A 25 -26.38 26.32 20.99
N ASP A 26 -25.61 25.32 21.44
CA ASP A 26 -26.00 23.91 21.50
C ASP A 26 -26.20 23.48 22.96
N ALA A 27 -27.44 23.11 23.31
CA ALA A 27 -27.78 22.68 24.65
C ALA A 27 -27.11 21.34 25.03
N ASN A 28 -26.88 20.44 24.08
CA ASN A 28 -26.18 19.18 24.34
C ASN A 28 -24.72 19.45 24.69
N PHE A 29 -24.09 20.44 24.06
CA PHE A 29 -22.72 20.84 24.39
C PHE A 29 -22.64 21.38 25.82
N LYS A 30 -23.51 22.34 26.19
CA LYS A 30 -23.59 22.84 27.58
C LYS A 30 -23.80 21.69 28.57
N ASN A 31 -24.79 20.84 28.33
CA ASN A 31 -25.12 19.73 29.22
C ASN A 31 -23.98 18.71 29.37
N ALA A 32 -23.17 18.51 28.32
CA ALA A 32 -21.99 17.64 28.39
C ALA A 32 -20.86 18.25 29.24
N LEU A 33 -20.80 19.58 29.36
CA LEU A 33 -19.78 20.30 30.15
C LEU A 33 -20.17 20.45 31.63
N LEU A 34 -21.46 20.60 31.94
CA LEU A 34 -21.94 20.87 33.31
C LEU A 34 -21.35 19.93 34.38
N PRO A 35 -21.31 18.59 34.20
CA PRO A 35 -20.80 17.69 35.24
C PRO A 35 -19.35 17.92 35.65
N TYR A 36 -18.57 18.64 34.83
CA TYR A 36 -17.13 18.82 34.99
C TYR A 36 -16.72 20.29 35.21
N HIS A 37 -17.57 21.24 34.80
CA HIS A 37 -17.21 22.66 34.71
C HIS A 37 -18.23 23.61 35.34
N ASP A 38 -19.29 23.11 35.97
CA ASP A 38 -20.16 23.88 36.86
C ASP A 38 -19.70 23.66 38.31
N ALA A 39 -18.88 24.56 38.83
CA ALA A 39 -18.24 24.38 40.13
C ALA A 39 -19.17 24.78 41.30
N ASN A 40 -20.11 25.67 41.04
CA ASN A 40 -21.03 26.18 42.05
C ASN A 40 -22.38 25.41 42.08
N GLY A 41 -22.65 24.58 41.06
CA GLY A 41 -23.83 23.73 40.94
C GLY A 41 -25.11 24.48 40.59
N ASP A 42 -25.02 25.67 39.97
CA ASP A 42 -26.17 26.51 39.63
C ASP A 42 -26.80 26.15 38.28
N GLY A 43 -26.26 25.16 37.57
CA GLY A 43 -26.73 24.70 36.26
C GLY A 43 -26.28 25.58 35.10
N GLU A 44 -25.38 26.53 35.35
CA GLU A 44 -24.74 27.39 34.37
C GLU A 44 -23.21 27.21 34.40
N ILE A 45 -22.54 27.71 33.36
CA ILE A 45 -21.08 27.80 33.35
C ILE A 45 -20.74 29.28 33.26
N SER A 46 -20.12 29.82 34.30
CA SER A 46 -19.62 31.19 34.32
C SER A 46 -18.32 31.34 33.54
N ASN A 47 -18.00 32.55 33.08
CA ASN A 47 -16.71 32.86 32.45
C ASN A 47 -15.51 32.52 33.36
N THR A 48 -15.70 32.60 34.68
CA THR A 48 -14.67 32.23 35.66
C THR A 48 -14.44 30.72 35.67
N GLU A 49 -15.52 29.94 35.65
CA GLU A 49 -15.44 28.47 35.59
C GLU A 49 -14.85 27.99 34.27
N ALA A 50 -15.31 28.53 33.14
CA ALA A 50 -14.76 28.22 31.82
C ALA A 50 -13.26 28.52 31.75
N LYS A 51 -12.81 29.65 32.34
CA LYS A 51 -11.38 30.00 32.40
C LYS A 51 -10.55 29.06 33.28
N ASN A 52 -11.14 28.36 34.25
CA ASN A 52 -10.42 27.40 35.08
C ASN A 52 -10.20 26.04 34.38
N ALA A 53 -10.97 25.76 33.34
CA ALA A 53 -10.86 24.51 32.60
C ALA A 53 -9.61 24.47 31.71
N THR A 54 -8.81 23.41 31.87
CA THR A 54 -7.60 23.15 31.06
C THR A 54 -7.77 21.95 30.13
N LEU A 55 -8.81 21.14 30.33
CA LEU A 55 -9.13 19.95 29.57
C LEU A 55 -10.64 19.88 29.36
N ILE A 56 -11.07 19.61 28.13
CA ILE A 56 -12.42 19.15 27.79
C ILE A 56 -12.28 17.81 27.06
N MET A 57 -13.02 16.81 27.52
CA MET A 57 -13.03 15.48 26.92
C MET A 57 -14.46 14.94 26.82
N ILE A 58 -14.93 14.78 25.59
CA ILE A 58 -16.27 14.32 25.24
C ILE A 58 -16.14 13.23 24.18
N ASP A 59 -16.07 11.96 24.60
CA ASP A 59 -16.01 10.82 23.67
C ASP A 59 -17.39 10.21 23.36
N THR A 60 -18.38 10.49 24.20
CA THR A 60 -19.76 10.00 24.04
C THR A 60 -20.50 10.83 23.01
N ASN A 61 -21.30 10.16 22.18
CA ASN A 61 -22.22 10.85 21.27
C ASN A 61 -23.39 11.46 22.07
N TYR A 62 -23.35 12.75 22.31
CA TYR A 62 -24.44 13.52 22.91
C TYR A 62 -25.31 14.23 21.87
N GLY A 63 -25.06 13.99 20.57
CA GLY A 63 -25.71 14.73 19.50
C GLY A 63 -25.27 16.21 19.46
N ILE A 64 -24.02 16.49 19.81
CA ILE A 64 -23.45 17.85 19.75
C ILE A 64 -23.17 18.21 18.28
N THR A 65 -23.79 19.28 17.82
CA THR A 65 -23.69 19.79 16.45
C THR A 65 -22.86 21.06 16.33
N ASN A 66 -22.82 21.84 17.42
CA ASN A 66 -22.11 23.11 17.54
C ASN A 66 -21.42 23.22 18.90
N ILE A 67 -20.27 23.89 18.96
CA ILE A 67 -19.50 24.12 20.18
C ILE A 67 -19.27 25.61 20.48
N ASP A 68 -20.06 26.53 19.91
CA ASP A 68 -20.02 27.93 20.31
C ASP A 68 -20.15 28.07 21.84
N GLY A 69 -19.37 28.98 22.41
CA GLY A 69 -19.17 29.11 23.85
C GLY A 69 -17.82 28.52 24.29
N ILE A 70 -17.20 27.67 23.47
CA ILE A 70 -15.83 27.17 23.69
C ILE A 70 -14.79 28.31 23.79
N GLU A 71 -15.08 29.47 23.21
CA GLU A 71 -14.21 30.65 23.25
C GLU A 71 -14.01 31.21 24.66
N ALA A 72 -14.91 30.90 25.61
CA ALA A 72 -14.75 31.29 27.01
C ALA A 72 -13.67 30.46 27.74
N PHE A 73 -13.28 29.30 27.20
CA PHE A 73 -12.33 28.36 27.80
C PHE A 73 -10.88 28.75 27.50
N THR A 74 -10.50 29.96 27.87
CA THR A 74 -9.24 30.60 27.43
C THR A 74 -7.94 29.94 27.90
N ASN A 75 -7.98 29.10 28.93
CA ASN A 75 -6.82 28.34 29.45
C ASN A 75 -6.79 26.88 28.98
N LEU A 76 -7.61 26.52 27.99
CA LEU A 76 -7.69 25.16 27.49
C LEU A 76 -6.34 24.71 26.91
N ASN A 77 -5.82 23.60 27.44
CA ASN A 77 -4.59 22.97 26.99
C ASN A 77 -4.86 21.76 26.09
N MET A 78 -5.97 21.07 26.31
CA MET A 78 -6.40 19.91 25.53
C MET A 78 -7.90 19.93 25.26
N LEU A 79 -8.28 19.68 24.01
CA LEU A 79 -9.67 19.58 23.58
C LEU A 79 -9.88 18.27 22.83
N PHE A 80 -10.73 17.40 23.36
CA PHE A 80 -11.14 16.15 22.73
C PHE A 80 -12.66 16.11 22.62
N ILE A 81 -13.17 16.15 21.40
CA ILE A 81 -14.58 15.91 21.10
C ILE A 81 -14.63 14.84 20.01
N ARG A 82 -15.15 13.67 20.35
CA ARG A 82 -15.27 12.53 19.43
C ARG A 82 -16.70 12.06 19.31
N ASN A 83 -16.99 11.35 18.21
CA ASN A 83 -18.26 10.65 17.99
C ASN A 83 -19.50 11.57 18.08
N ASN A 84 -19.35 12.86 17.79
CA ASN A 84 -20.46 13.82 17.79
C ASN A 84 -20.70 14.36 16.38
N PRO A 85 -21.96 14.66 16.01
CA PRO A 85 -22.35 15.14 14.69
C PRO A 85 -22.03 16.63 14.49
N LEU A 86 -20.80 17.07 14.81
CA LEU A 86 -20.36 18.45 14.58
C LEU A 86 -20.55 18.83 13.10
N SER A 87 -21.25 19.93 12.88
CA SER A 87 -21.56 20.44 11.54
C SER A 87 -21.35 21.96 11.41
N SER A 88 -21.12 22.65 12.52
CA SER A 88 -20.86 24.09 12.54
C SER A 88 -19.36 24.41 12.43
N PRO A 89 -19.00 25.60 11.90
CA PRO A 89 -17.65 26.15 12.03
C PRO A 89 -17.16 26.16 13.48
N VAL A 90 -15.85 25.96 13.68
CA VAL A 90 -15.25 25.94 15.02
C VAL A 90 -14.24 27.08 15.18
N ASN A 91 -14.34 27.86 16.25
CA ASN A 91 -13.39 28.92 16.57
C ASN A 91 -12.65 28.64 17.87
N LEU A 92 -11.33 28.43 17.79
CA LEU A 92 -10.48 28.14 18.96
C LEU A 92 -9.45 29.23 19.22
N SER A 93 -9.53 30.37 18.52
CA SER A 93 -8.53 31.45 18.59
C SER A 93 -8.32 32.03 20.01
N GLN A 94 -9.28 31.83 20.91
CA GLN A 94 -9.21 32.31 22.29
C GLN A 94 -8.50 31.36 23.27
N SER A 95 -8.00 30.19 22.81
CA SER A 95 -7.34 29.18 23.64
C SER A 95 -5.84 29.02 23.34
N PRO A 96 -5.00 30.08 23.47
CA PRO A 96 -3.61 30.09 22.96
C PRO A 96 -2.67 29.03 23.59
N GLN A 97 -3.07 28.41 24.70
CA GLN A 97 -2.33 27.34 25.39
C GLN A 97 -2.64 25.94 24.86
N LEU A 98 -3.50 25.82 23.85
CA LEU A 98 -3.92 24.54 23.30
C LEU A 98 -2.73 23.82 22.65
N THR A 99 -2.47 22.60 23.11
CA THR A 99 -1.38 21.75 22.62
C THR A 99 -1.91 20.57 21.82
N ASN A 100 -3.04 19.98 22.26
CA ASN A 100 -3.65 18.83 21.61
C ASN A 100 -5.11 19.13 21.28
N LEU A 101 -5.44 18.96 20.01
CA LEU A 101 -6.78 19.17 19.48
C LEU A 101 -7.26 17.90 18.77
N VAL A 102 -8.40 17.38 19.20
CA VAL A 102 -9.10 16.29 18.54
C VAL A 102 -10.57 16.63 18.38
N LEU A 103 -11.00 16.83 17.13
CA LEU A 103 -12.40 16.97 16.73
C LEU A 103 -12.69 15.89 15.69
N TYR A 104 -13.04 14.69 16.14
CA TYR A 104 -13.14 13.51 15.27
C TYR A 104 -14.53 12.88 15.31
N GLY A 105 -15.23 12.88 14.19
CA GLY A 105 -16.62 12.44 14.11
C GLY A 105 -17.22 12.90 12.80
N ALA A 106 -18.33 13.65 12.87
CA ALA A 106 -18.81 14.36 11.71
C ALA A 106 -17.88 15.52 11.32
N ALA A 107 -18.03 15.93 10.07
CA ALA A 107 -17.14 16.84 9.41
C ALA A 107 -17.55 18.29 9.63
N ILE A 108 -16.60 19.12 10.08
CA ILE A 108 -16.82 20.56 10.23
C ILE A 108 -16.40 21.30 8.96
N PRO A 109 -17.12 22.37 8.57
CA PRO A 109 -16.84 23.11 7.34
C PRO A 109 -15.60 24.02 7.45
N SER A 110 -15.21 24.45 8.64
CA SER A 110 -14.02 25.27 8.86
C SER A 110 -13.57 25.28 10.33
N ILE A 111 -12.29 25.59 10.54
CA ILE A 111 -11.71 25.73 11.86
C ILE A 111 -10.75 26.92 11.93
N ASN A 112 -10.94 27.78 12.93
CA ASN A 112 -10.05 28.92 13.18
C ASN A 112 -9.03 28.58 14.28
N LEU A 113 -7.77 28.42 13.87
CA LEU A 113 -6.62 28.12 14.73
C LEU A 113 -5.67 29.31 14.90
N THR A 114 -6.13 30.53 14.63
CA THR A 114 -5.30 31.74 14.73
C THR A 114 -4.75 31.91 16.15
N GLY A 115 -3.47 32.22 16.28
CA GLY A 115 -2.81 32.43 17.59
C GLY A 115 -2.44 31.18 18.38
N LEU A 116 -2.88 29.98 17.95
CA LEU A 116 -2.61 28.70 18.63
C LEU A 116 -1.21 28.16 18.37
N THR A 117 -0.17 28.91 18.73
CA THR A 117 1.24 28.60 18.43
C THR A 117 1.81 27.40 19.20
N GLN A 118 1.11 26.94 20.25
CA GLN A 118 1.51 25.81 21.10
C GLN A 118 1.02 24.44 20.60
N LEU A 119 0.23 24.40 19.51
CA LEU A 119 -0.31 23.15 18.97
C LEU A 119 0.80 22.20 18.54
N LYS A 120 0.74 20.98 19.07
CA LYS A 120 1.62 19.85 18.74
C LYS A 120 0.90 18.75 17.98
N LYS A 121 -0.40 18.56 18.26
CA LYS A 121 -1.22 17.53 17.65
C LYS A 121 -2.57 18.08 17.24
N ILE A 122 -2.92 17.87 15.98
CA ILE A 122 -4.25 18.16 15.43
C ILE A 122 -4.81 16.88 14.83
N THR A 123 -6.04 16.53 15.21
CA THR A 123 -6.83 15.46 14.61
C THR A 123 -8.21 16.02 14.34
N VAL A 124 -8.59 16.17 13.07
CA VAL A 124 -9.87 16.78 12.69
C VAL A 124 -10.56 15.99 11.57
N THR A 125 -11.89 15.91 11.61
CA THR A 125 -12.69 15.57 10.43
C THR A 125 -13.20 16.86 9.78
N LEU A 126 -12.86 17.07 8.50
CA LEU A 126 -13.19 18.29 7.77
C LEU A 126 -14.09 17.98 6.56
N SER A 127 -15.08 18.84 6.31
CA SER A 127 -16.00 18.68 5.19
C SER A 127 -15.30 18.96 3.87
N GLN A 128 -15.90 18.51 2.76
CA GLN A 128 -15.37 18.78 1.42
C GLN A 128 -15.18 20.29 1.18
N GLY A 129 -13.97 20.69 0.78
CA GLY A 129 -13.63 22.09 0.50
C GLY A 129 -13.32 22.93 1.74
N ALA A 130 -13.34 22.33 2.93
CA ALA A 130 -12.90 23.00 4.14
C ALA A 130 -11.43 23.45 4.03
N ALA A 131 -11.14 24.60 4.65
CA ALA A 131 -9.79 25.14 4.77
C ALA A 131 -9.31 25.04 6.23
N ILE A 132 -8.02 24.77 6.39
CA ILE A 132 -7.33 24.79 7.69
C ILE A 132 -6.03 25.57 7.55
N ASP A 133 -5.86 26.60 8.38
CA ASP A 133 -4.65 27.42 8.39
C ASP A 133 -3.65 26.89 9.42
N LEU A 134 -2.55 26.33 8.92
CA LEU A 134 -1.44 25.79 9.70
C LEU A 134 -0.24 26.73 9.78
N THR A 135 -0.36 27.96 9.25
CA THR A 135 0.68 28.98 9.39
C THR A 135 0.94 29.26 10.86
N ASN A 136 2.21 29.56 11.18
CA ASN A 136 2.66 29.84 12.54
C ASN A 136 2.29 28.72 13.56
N LYS A 137 2.35 27.45 13.15
CA LYS A 137 2.30 26.28 14.05
C LYS A 137 3.67 25.58 14.09
N PRO A 138 4.72 26.23 14.64
CA PRO A 138 6.09 25.74 14.55
C PRO A 138 6.35 24.49 15.39
N LEU A 139 5.46 24.17 16.33
CA LEU A 139 5.56 23.01 17.23
C LEU A 139 4.71 21.81 16.77
N LEU A 140 4.04 21.89 15.61
CA LEU A 140 3.14 20.84 15.13
C LEU A 140 3.95 19.59 14.74
N GLU A 141 3.77 18.50 15.50
CA GLU A 141 4.46 17.21 15.31
C GLU A 141 3.58 16.19 14.59
N GLU A 142 2.26 16.23 14.83
CA GLU A 142 1.28 15.29 14.28
C GLU A 142 0.05 16.01 13.72
N LEU A 143 -0.25 15.72 12.45
CA LEU A 143 -1.46 16.20 11.79
C LEU A 143 -2.21 15.02 11.18
N PHE A 144 -3.45 14.83 11.65
CA PHE A 144 -4.41 13.90 11.08
C PHE A 144 -5.64 14.67 10.58
N ILE A 145 -5.94 14.56 9.30
CA ILE A 145 -7.15 15.12 8.69
C ILE A 145 -7.90 13.98 8.00
N ALA A 146 -9.12 13.74 8.46
CA ALA A 146 -10.08 12.88 7.77
C ALA A 146 -11.07 13.74 6.98
N GLY A 147 -11.42 13.29 5.78
CA GLY A 147 -12.56 13.80 5.04
C GLY A 147 -13.80 12.95 5.27
N GLU A 148 -14.90 13.37 4.68
CA GLU A 148 -16.10 12.56 4.62
C GLU A 148 -15.89 11.43 3.61
N PHE A 149 -16.17 10.20 4.04
CA PHE A 149 -15.90 8.99 3.24
C PHE A 149 -16.52 9.07 1.84
N GLY A 150 -15.69 9.03 0.80
CA GLY A 150 -16.10 9.10 -0.61
C GLY A 150 -16.57 10.48 -1.09
N ILE A 151 -16.67 11.49 -0.22
CA ILE A 151 -17.04 12.87 -0.57
C ILE A 151 -15.77 13.74 -0.65
N GLY A 152 -14.87 13.57 0.32
CA GLY A 152 -13.63 14.33 0.42
C GLY A 152 -13.58 15.24 1.66
N GLY A 153 -12.42 15.84 1.91
CA GLY A 153 -12.22 16.87 2.93
C GLY A 153 -11.49 18.07 2.36
N VAL A 154 -10.30 18.37 2.87
CA VAL A 154 -9.54 19.56 2.45
C VAL A 154 -9.17 19.52 0.96
N SER A 155 -9.30 20.66 0.28
CA SER A 155 -8.94 20.84 -1.13
C SER A 155 -7.52 21.41 -1.32
N THR A 156 -7.01 22.12 -0.31
CA THR A 156 -5.65 22.64 -0.22
C THR A 156 -5.10 22.41 1.18
N LEU A 157 -3.79 22.24 1.28
CA LEU A 157 -3.10 22.11 2.57
C LEU A 157 -1.66 22.61 2.43
N ASP A 158 -1.27 23.55 3.28
CA ASP A 158 0.10 24.04 3.38
C ASP A 158 0.70 23.61 4.72
N VAL A 159 1.74 22.78 4.67
CA VAL A 159 2.49 22.30 5.83
C VAL A 159 3.92 22.86 5.87
N THR A 160 4.25 23.83 4.99
CA THR A 160 5.63 24.29 4.80
C THR A 160 6.19 25.07 5.99
N GLN A 161 5.33 25.57 6.88
CA GLN A 161 5.72 26.25 8.11
C GLN A 161 5.64 25.36 9.37
N ASN A 162 5.63 24.03 9.19
CA ASN A 162 5.61 23.04 10.26
C ASN A 162 6.89 22.18 10.24
N PRO A 163 8.08 22.76 10.49
CA PRO A 163 9.36 22.09 10.24
C PRO A 163 9.61 20.87 11.15
N VAL A 164 8.89 20.75 12.26
CA VAL A 164 9.01 19.63 13.21
C VAL A 164 7.97 18.53 12.98
N LEU A 165 7.18 18.61 11.91
CA LEU A 165 6.14 17.63 11.58
C LEU A 165 6.77 16.25 11.32
N LYS A 166 6.34 15.26 12.11
CA LYS A 166 6.79 13.86 12.03
C LYS A 166 5.76 12.94 11.38
N THR A 167 4.48 13.24 11.58
CA THR A 167 3.37 12.45 11.05
C THR A 167 2.37 13.34 10.34
N LEU A 168 2.12 13.02 9.07
CA LEU A 168 1.05 13.60 8.28
C LEU A 168 0.15 12.50 7.75
N TRP A 169 -1.13 12.54 8.14
CA TRP A 169 -2.13 11.58 7.72
C TRP A 169 -3.34 12.32 7.14
N LEU A 170 -3.61 12.05 5.87
CA LEU A 170 -4.72 12.56 5.10
C LEU A 170 -5.54 11.36 4.61
N ASN A 171 -6.72 11.15 5.19
CA ASN A 171 -7.65 10.10 4.75
C ASN A 171 -8.88 10.72 4.11
N ASP A 172 -9.19 10.36 2.87
CA ASP A 172 -10.25 11.00 2.09
C ASP A 172 -10.13 12.54 2.10
N SER A 173 -8.91 13.05 2.24
CA SER A 173 -8.59 14.47 2.41
C SER A 173 -7.29 14.82 1.71
N SER A 174 -7.19 14.61 0.40
CA SER A 174 -5.99 14.98 -0.34
C SER A 174 -6.22 16.24 -1.16
N PRO A 175 -5.38 17.28 -1.01
CA PRO A 175 -5.25 18.26 -2.07
C PRO A 175 -4.65 17.59 -3.32
N ASN A 176 -4.86 18.18 -4.51
CA ASN A 176 -4.28 17.65 -5.76
C ASN A 176 -2.74 17.67 -5.74
N THR A 177 -2.15 18.58 -4.96
CA THR A 177 -0.71 18.67 -4.70
C THR A 177 -0.48 18.99 -3.23
N ILE A 178 0.65 18.54 -2.70
CA ILE A 178 1.09 18.89 -1.35
C ILE A 178 2.60 19.07 -1.33
N ASN A 179 3.07 20.12 -0.67
CA ASN A 179 4.49 20.41 -0.52
C ASN A 179 4.97 19.98 0.87
N VAL A 180 5.65 18.83 0.93
CA VAL A 180 6.26 18.30 2.17
C VAL A 180 7.77 18.55 2.24
N THR A 181 8.33 19.34 1.31
CA THR A 181 9.79 19.51 1.20
C THR A 181 10.42 20.32 2.33
N GLN A 182 9.59 21.02 3.11
CA GLN A 182 10.02 21.78 4.30
C GLN A 182 9.78 21.02 5.61
N ASN A 183 9.48 19.72 5.53
CA ASN A 183 9.24 18.84 6.69
C ASN A 183 10.33 17.75 6.78
N PRO A 184 11.60 18.10 7.03
CA PRO A 184 12.72 17.16 6.95
C PRO A 184 12.67 16.04 8.01
N LEU A 185 11.89 16.23 9.09
CA LEU A 185 11.69 15.25 10.16
C LEU A 185 10.50 14.30 9.92
N LEU A 186 9.85 14.37 8.75
CA LEU A 186 8.68 13.54 8.44
C LEU A 186 9.07 12.06 8.40
N GLU A 187 8.46 11.26 9.27
CA GLU A 187 8.69 9.81 9.39
C GLU A 187 7.54 9.01 8.79
N THR A 188 6.31 9.53 8.86
CA THR A 188 5.10 8.88 8.37
C THR A 188 4.31 9.84 7.50
N LEU A 189 4.10 9.46 6.24
CA LEU A 189 3.24 10.14 5.29
C LEU A 189 2.17 9.18 4.77
N VAL A 190 0.93 9.42 5.15
CA VAL A 190 -0.23 8.66 4.68
C VAL A 190 -1.16 9.61 3.97
N ILE A 191 -1.37 9.40 2.67
CA ILE A 191 -2.34 10.12 1.86
C ILE A 191 -3.18 9.06 1.16
N GLN A 192 -4.28 8.68 1.79
CA GLN A 192 -5.20 7.67 1.28
C GLN A 192 -6.44 8.35 0.71
N GLN A 193 -6.90 7.85 -0.42
CA GLN A 193 -8.16 8.26 -1.04
C GLN A 193 -9.03 7.05 -1.28
N ASN A 194 -10.33 7.22 -1.07
CA ASN A 194 -11.31 6.34 -1.65
C ASN A 194 -11.13 6.34 -3.20
N PRO A 195 -11.16 5.18 -3.88
CA PRO A 195 -11.04 5.12 -5.33
C PRO A 195 -12.07 5.98 -6.10
N ASN A 196 -13.24 6.18 -5.49
CA ASN A 196 -14.32 7.02 -6.02
C ASN A 196 -14.19 8.50 -5.65
N SER A 197 -13.20 8.87 -4.83
CA SER A 197 -12.95 10.26 -4.47
C SER A 197 -12.73 11.11 -5.74
N PRO A 198 -13.32 12.32 -5.81
CA PRO A 198 -13.03 13.26 -6.89
C PRO A 198 -11.61 13.84 -6.77
N ASN A 199 -11.03 13.83 -5.58
CA ASN A 199 -9.71 14.36 -5.31
C ASN A 199 -8.67 13.22 -5.34
N SER A 200 -7.53 13.47 -5.97
CA SER A 200 -6.40 12.56 -6.02
C SER A 200 -5.14 13.38 -6.24
N LEU A 201 -4.05 13.00 -5.58
CA LEU A 201 -2.75 13.54 -5.88
C LEU A 201 -2.40 13.34 -7.36
N THR A 202 -1.79 14.36 -7.97
CA THR A 202 -1.21 14.31 -9.31
C THR A 202 0.31 14.37 -9.29
N SER A 203 0.89 14.86 -8.19
CA SER A 203 2.34 14.90 -7.97
C SER A 203 2.64 14.92 -6.47
N LEU A 204 3.81 14.37 -6.11
CA LEU A 204 4.33 14.41 -4.75
C LEU A 204 5.86 14.34 -4.82
N ASN A 205 6.53 15.22 -4.07
CA ASN A 205 7.98 15.22 -3.92
C ASN A 205 8.35 14.88 -2.47
N VAL A 206 8.92 13.69 -2.26
CA VAL A 206 9.40 13.21 -0.95
C VAL A 206 10.93 13.20 -0.83
N THR A 207 11.65 13.79 -1.79
CA THR A 207 13.11 13.71 -1.85
C THR A 207 13.83 14.48 -0.74
N GLN A 208 13.11 15.36 -0.04
CA GLN A 208 13.62 16.14 1.10
C GLN A 208 13.16 15.57 2.45
N ASN A 209 12.64 14.33 2.47
CA ASN A 209 12.17 13.65 3.68
C ASN A 209 13.01 12.40 3.98
N PRO A 210 14.31 12.54 4.31
CA PRO A 210 15.23 11.40 4.45
C PRO A 210 14.90 10.47 5.62
N MET A 211 14.06 10.91 6.57
CA MET A 211 13.62 10.14 7.73
C MET A 211 12.34 9.32 7.46
N LEU A 212 11.78 9.37 6.25
CA LEU A 212 10.51 8.74 5.92
C LEU A 212 10.60 7.20 5.99
N LYS A 213 9.86 6.61 6.94
CA LYS A 213 9.80 5.16 7.21
C LYS A 213 8.56 4.52 6.61
N ILE A 214 7.45 5.26 6.55
CA ILE A 214 6.15 4.80 6.07
C ILE A 214 5.63 5.80 5.05
N LEU A 215 5.40 5.33 3.83
CA LEU A 215 4.76 6.07 2.76
C LEU A 215 3.56 5.28 2.23
N THR A 216 2.36 5.83 2.37
CA THR A 216 1.15 5.23 1.81
C THR A 216 0.40 6.25 0.97
N LEU A 217 0.18 5.93 -0.31
CA LEU A 217 -0.43 6.77 -1.33
C LEU A 217 -1.66 6.10 -1.96
N GLY A 218 -2.27 5.15 -1.25
CA GLY A 218 -3.35 4.31 -1.75
C GLY A 218 -4.53 5.11 -2.32
N GLY A 219 -5.02 4.73 -3.49
CA GLY A 219 -6.21 5.30 -4.13
C GLY A 219 -6.00 6.65 -4.82
N ASN A 220 -4.78 7.20 -4.84
CA ASN A 220 -4.46 8.38 -5.64
C ASN A 220 -4.31 8.01 -7.13
N LYS A 221 -5.43 7.68 -7.76
CA LYS A 221 -5.54 7.17 -9.15
C LYS A 221 -4.91 8.05 -10.23
N ASN A 222 -4.63 9.32 -9.95
CA ASN A 222 -4.03 10.27 -10.89
C ASN A 222 -2.53 10.49 -10.67
N LEU A 223 -1.89 9.81 -9.70
CA LEU A 223 -0.46 9.95 -9.44
C LEU A 223 0.34 9.06 -10.40
N PRO A 224 1.13 9.62 -11.34
CA PRO A 224 1.76 8.83 -12.40
C PRO A 224 3.14 8.26 -12.02
N SER A 225 3.79 8.84 -11.01
CA SER A 225 5.13 8.43 -10.58
C SER A 225 5.41 8.89 -9.15
N ILE A 226 6.41 8.26 -8.53
CA ILE A 226 6.98 8.68 -7.26
C ILE A 226 8.48 8.42 -7.26
N ASP A 227 9.25 9.39 -6.78
CA ASP A 227 10.69 9.24 -6.55
C ASP A 227 10.95 9.02 -5.06
N VAL A 228 11.34 7.80 -4.71
CA VAL A 228 11.70 7.39 -3.33
C VAL A 228 13.20 7.19 -3.14
N SER A 229 14.02 7.68 -4.08
CA SER A 229 15.48 7.44 -4.11
C SER A 229 16.24 8.08 -2.94
N MET A 230 15.65 9.10 -2.31
CA MET A 230 16.20 9.83 -1.16
C MET A 230 15.55 9.42 0.17
N ASN A 231 14.83 8.29 0.21
CA ASN A 231 14.19 7.75 1.41
C ASN A 231 14.83 6.40 1.81
N PRO A 232 16.11 6.36 2.22
CA PRO A 232 16.86 5.12 2.44
C PRO A 232 16.39 4.30 3.64
N VAL A 233 15.62 4.92 4.55
CA VAL A 233 15.06 4.26 5.75
C VAL A 233 13.63 3.79 5.57
N LEU A 234 13.09 3.84 4.34
CA LEU A 234 11.73 3.43 4.03
C LEU A 234 11.56 1.92 4.31
N SER A 235 10.62 1.61 5.20
CA SER A 235 10.29 0.25 5.65
C SER A 235 8.95 -0.25 5.09
N MET A 236 8.04 0.66 4.78
CA MET A 236 6.72 0.37 4.24
C MET A 236 6.38 1.33 3.11
N LEU A 237 6.05 0.77 1.95
CA LEU A 237 5.58 1.50 0.79
C LEU A 237 4.27 0.88 0.30
N ASN A 238 3.22 1.68 0.25
CA ASN A 238 1.96 1.30 -0.37
C ASN A 238 1.57 2.35 -1.41
N ILE A 239 1.54 1.95 -2.68
CA ILE A 239 1.13 2.79 -3.82
C ILE A 239 -0.07 2.20 -4.55
N GLY A 240 -0.83 1.30 -3.91
CA GLY A 240 -1.92 0.61 -4.57
C GLY A 240 -2.99 1.57 -5.10
N ALA A 241 -3.62 1.21 -6.22
CA ALA A 241 -4.62 2.03 -6.91
C ALA A 241 -4.11 3.45 -7.26
N THR A 242 -2.88 3.54 -7.76
CA THR A 242 -2.31 4.75 -8.37
C THR A 242 -2.09 4.54 -9.88
N ALA A 243 -1.72 5.58 -10.62
CA ALA A 243 -1.35 5.47 -12.04
C ALA A 243 0.16 5.20 -12.25
N ILE A 244 0.85 4.69 -11.21
CA ILE A 244 2.28 4.39 -11.27
C ILE A 244 2.49 3.10 -12.05
N THR A 245 3.34 3.15 -13.07
CA THR A 245 3.64 2.00 -13.95
C THR A 245 5.06 1.46 -13.82
N SER A 246 5.93 2.22 -13.16
CA SER A 246 7.31 1.81 -12.89
C SER A 246 7.78 2.42 -11.57
N LEU A 247 8.68 1.72 -10.90
CA LEU A 247 9.16 2.10 -9.58
C LEU A 247 10.61 1.64 -9.42
N ASN A 248 11.50 2.57 -9.07
CA ASN A 248 12.89 2.25 -8.75
C ASN A 248 13.06 2.15 -7.23
N LEU A 249 13.38 0.95 -6.74
CA LEU A 249 13.54 0.66 -5.32
C LEU A 249 15.00 0.35 -4.92
N SER A 250 15.96 0.64 -5.79
CA SER A 250 17.39 0.33 -5.55
C SER A 250 17.98 1.01 -4.32
N ASN A 251 17.42 2.16 -3.91
CA ASN A 251 17.85 2.91 -2.72
C ASN A 251 16.99 2.63 -1.47
N ASN A 252 16.12 1.61 -1.49
CA ASN A 252 15.23 1.28 -0.37
C ASN A 252 15.48 -0.14 0.19
N PRO A 253 16.72 -0.50 0.59
CA PRO A 253 17.07 -1.86 0.98
C PRO A 253 16.43 -2.32 2.31
N LEU A 254 15.85 -1.38 3.08
CA LEU A 254 15.18 -1.65 4.36
C LEU A 254 13.68 -1.93 4.23
N LEU A 255 13.15 -1.98 3.00
CA LEU A 255 11.73 -2.21 2.76
C LEU A 255 11.31 -3.62 3.22
N LYS A 256 10.29 -3.68 4.07
CA LYS A 256 9.68 -4.91 4.61
C LYS A 256 8.31 -5.17 4.01
N TYR A 257 7.58 -4.12 3.69
CA TYR A 257 6.25 -4.19 3.11
C TYR A 257 6.20 -3.37 1.81
N LEU A 258 5.75 -4.03 0.73
CA LEU A 258 5.47 -3.39 -0.55
C LEU A 258 4.05 -3.74 -1.01
N ALA A 259 3.24 -2.72 -1.30
CA ALA A 259 1.96 -2.88 -1.96
C ALA A 259 1.88 -2.06 -3.25
N ILE A 260 1.58 -2.74 -4.35
CA ILE A 260 1.40 -2.22 -5.70
C ILE A 260 0.07 -2.69 -6.32
N ASP A 261 -0.88 -3.12 -5.49
CA ASP A 261 -2.17 -3.64 -5.96
C ASP A 261 -2.89 -2.63 -6.87
N HIS A 262 -3.56 -3.10 -7.92
CA HIS A 262 -4.33 -2.23 -8.83
C HIS A 262 -3.50 -1.13 -9.51
N CYS A 263 -2.25 -1.43 -9.87
CA CYS A 263 -1.37 -0.60 -10.68
C CYS A 263 -1.07 -1.30 -12.03
N ASP A 264 -0.35 -0.67 -12.96
CA ASP A 264 0.05 -1.32 -14.21
C ASP A 264 1.57 -1.56 -14.26
N PHE A 265 2.00 -2.69 -13.71
CA PHE A 265 3.39 -3.16 -13.74
C PHE A 265 3.62 -4.21 -14.83
N SER A 266 2.99 -4.06 -16.00
CA SER A 266 3.24 -4.91 -17.17
C SER A 266 4.70 -4.90 -17.65
N GLY A 267 5.43 -3.81 -17.38
CA GLY A 267 6.88 -3.69 -17.59
C GLY A 267 7.76 -4.43 -16.57
N GLY A 268 7.15 -5.01 -15.53
CA GLY A 268 7.83 -5.71 -14.44
C GLY A 268 8.23 -4.81 -13.28
N ILE A 269 8.67 -5.44 -12.19
CA ILE A 269 9.19 -4.79 -10.98
C ILE A 269 10.47 -5.49 -10.52
N ASP A 270 11.52 -4.72 -10.24
CA ASP A 270 12.78 -5.25 -9.73
C ASP A 270 12.76 -5.29 -8.20
N LEU A 271 12.81 -6.51 -7.65
CA LEU A 271 12.81 -6.79 -6.21
C LEU A 271 14.20 -7.19 -5.69
N SER A 272 15.24 -7.17 -6.54
CA SER A 272 16.54 -7.78 -6.27
C SER A 272 17.28 -7.18 -5.06
N ASN A 273 17.06 -5.91 -4.76
CA ASN A 273 17.66 -5.21 -3.61
C ASN A 273 16.83 -5.34 -2.32
N LEU A 274 15.61 -5.88 -2.38
CA LEU A 274 14.67 -5.94 -1.27
C LEU A 274 14.85 -7.22 -0.45
N THR A 275 16.07 -7.43 0.05
CA THR A 275 16.44 -8.67 0.77
C THR A 275 15.73 -8.83 2.12
N LEU A 276 15.19 -7.73 2.68
CA LEU A 276 14.41 -7.71 3.92
C LEU A 276 12.90 -7.72 3.68
N LEU A 277 12.43 -7.89 2.44
CA LEU A 277 11.01 -7.91 2.13
C LEU A 277 10.33 -9.10 2.82
N GLU A 278 9.30 -8.79 3.61
CA GLU A 278 8.51 -9.72 4.43
C GLU A 278 7.12 -9.92 3.80
N GLU A 279 6.55 -8.87 3.20
CA GLU A 279 5.24 -8.88 2.56
C GLU A 279 5.23 -8.18 1.19
N LEU A 280 4.61 -8.84 0.20
CA LEU A 280 4.33 -8.28 -1.11
C LEU A 280 2.85 -8.45 -1.47
N ASN A 281 2.16 -7.32 -1.68
CA ASN A 281 0.81 -7.27 -2.24
C ASN A 281 0.84 -6.64 -3.63
N ALA A 282 0.46 -7.41 -4.63
CA ALA A 282 0.54 -7.05 -6.04
C ALA A 282 -0.63 -7.65 -6.83
N ASN A 283 -1.82 -7.66 -6.22
CA ASN A 283 -3.01 -8.15 -6.91
C ASN A 283 -3.43 -7.16 -8.00
N ASP A 284 -3.95 -7.67 -9.12
CA ASP A 284 -4.48 -6.83 -10.19
C ASP A 284 -3.43 -5.81 -10.70
N SER A 285 -2.18 -6.26 -10.86
CA SER A 285 -1.02 -5.39 -11.17
C SER A 285 -0.46 -5.57 -12.59
N SER A 286 -1.17 -6.29 -13.46
CA SER A 286 -0.75 -6.63 -14.84
C SER A 286 0.63 -7.33 -14.95
N LEU A 287 1.12 -7.95 -13.88
CA LEU A 287 2.43 -8.57 -13.84
C LEU A 287 2.52 -9.80 -14.75
N THR A 288 3.62 -9.93 -15.48
CA THR A 288 3.91 -11.08 -16.37
C THR A 288 5.03 -11.97 -15.83
N HIS A 289 5.89 -11.42 -14.96
CA HIS A 289 6.99 -12.12 -14.32
C HIS A 289 7.30 -11.54 -12.93
N LEU A 290 7.80 -12.39 -12.04
CA LEU A 290 8.35 -12.03 -10.73
C LEU A 290 9.58 -12.90 -10.47
N ASP A 291 10.67 -12.27 -10.02
CA ASP A 291 11.88 -12.96 -9.57
C ASP A 291 12.04 -12.77 -8.06
N PHE A 292 12.13 -13.90 -7.34
CA PHE A 292 12.26 -13.94 -5.89
C PHE A 292 13.63 -14.44 -5.42
N THR A 293 14.61 -14.52 -6.30
CA THR A 293 15.95 -15.07 -6.00
C THR A 293 16.57 -14.46 -4.73
N ASN A 294 16.31 -13.18 -4.45
CA ASN A 294 16.86 -12.46 -3.29
C ASN A 294 15.86 -12.20 -2.15
N ASN A 295 14.62 -12.69 -2.24
CA ASN A 295 13.54 -12.30 -1.32
C ASN A 295 13.13 -13.43 -0.35
N ALA A 296 14.12 -14.18 0.16
CA ALA A 296 13.90 -15.34 1.04
C ALA A 296 13.21 -15.04 2.40
N ASN A 297 13.04 -13.76 2.75
CA ASN A 297 12.34 -13.33 3.95
C ASN A 297 10.82 -13.21 3.79
N LEU A 298 10.29 -13.28 2.57
CA LEU A 298 8.85 -13.17 2.31
C LEU A 298 8.09 -14.28 3.06
N HIS A 299 7.11 -13.85 3.87
CA HIS A 299 6.17 -14.74 4.53
C HIS A 299 4.72 -14.53 4.06
N THR A 300 4.41 -13.38 3.45
CA THR A 300 3.11 -13.09 2.85
C THR A 300 3.32 -12.66 1.40
N LEU A 301 2.71 -13.38 0.45
CA LEU A 301 2.79 -13.08 -0.98
C LEU A 301 1.40 -13.12 -1.61
N SER A 302 0.98 -12.01 -2.19
CA SER A 302 -0.28 -11.87 -2.91
C SER A 302 -0.06 -11.27 -4.30
N PHE A 303 -0.46 -11.98 -5.34
CA PHE A 303 -0.37 -11.53 -6.74
C PHE A 303 -1.50 -12.12 -7.59
N SER A 304 -2.69 -12.22 -7.00
CA SER A 304 -3.89 -12.68 -7.72
C SER A 304 -4.24 -11.74 -8.87
N ASN A 305 -4.95 -12.25 -9.89
CA ASN A 305 -5.39 -11.48 -11.05
C ASN A 305 -4.23 -10.83 -11.83
N ASN A 306 -3.23 -11.64 -12.20
CA ASN A 306 -2.11 -11.21 -13.02
C ASN A 306 -1.93 -12.15 -14.23
N TYR A 307 -0.87 -11.94 -15.00
CA TYR A 307 -0.56 -12.68 -16.23
C TYR A 307 0.71 -13.54 -16.08
N ILE A 308 1.02 -14.00 -14.86
CA ILE A 308 2.21 -14.81 -14.58
C ILE A 308 2.08 -16.19 -15.24
N THR A 309 3.06 -16.58 -16.06
CA THR A 309 3.08 -17.86 -16.79
C THR A 309 3.97 -18.93 -16.15
N SER A 310 4.94 -18.51 -15.33
CA SER A 310 5.81 -19.39 -14.56
C SER A 310 6.36 -18.64 -13.36
N LEU A 311 6.65 -19.36 -12.28
CA LEU A 311 7.15 -18.78 -11.04
C LEU A 311 8.02 -19.76 -10.29
N ASN A 312 9.18 -19.31 -9.81
CA ASN A 312 10.04 -20.10 -8.93
C ASN A 312 9.81 -19.70 -7.48
N LEU A 313 9.16 -20.58 -6.71
CA LEU A 313 8.85 -20.36 -5.30
C LEU A 313 9.87 -21.01 -4.35
N ALA A 314 10.86 -21.75 -4.88
CA ALA A 314 11.87 -22.43 -4.08
C ALA A 314 12.68 -21.51 -3.14
N PRO A 315 13.02 -20.26 -3.52
CA PRO A 315 13.70 -19.34 -2.60
C PRO A 315 12.87 -18.92 -1.38
N LEU A 316 11.54 -19.03 -1.44
CA LEU A 316 10.62 -18.47 -0.44
C LEU A 316 10.39 -19.41 0.76
N VAL A 317 11.48 -19.82 1.42
CA VAL A 317 11.43 -20.82 2.52
C VAL A 317 10.68 -20.36 3.78
N LYS A 318 10.44 -19.05 3.93
CA LYS A 318 9.65 -18.47 5.04
C LYS A 318 8.16 -18.25 4.71
N LEU A 319 7.73 -18.59 3.48
CA LEU A 319 6.37 -18.35 3.02
C LEU A 319 5.33 -19.04 3.92
N LYS A 320 4.35 -18.26 4.40
CA LYS A 320 3.23 -18.71 5.24
C LYS A 320 1.89 -18.52 4.55
N ASN A 321 1.71 -17.39 3.87
CA ASN A 321 0.48 -17.01 3.17
C ASN A 321 0.78 -16.78 1.70
N PHE A 322 0.11 -17.53 0.83
CA PHE A 322 0.29 -17.48 -0.62
C PHE A 322 -1.05 -17.27 -1.31
N HIS A 323 -1.20 -16.18 -2.07
CA HIS A 323 -2.40 -15.86 -2.83
C HIS A 323 -2.02 -15.62 -4.29
N SER A 324 -2.42 -16.52 -5.18
CA SER A 324 -2.07 -16.51 -6.60
C SER A 324 -3.25 -16.83 -7.50
N ALA A 325 -4.46 -16.50 -7.08
CA ALA A 325 -5.67 -16.80 -7.85
C ALA A 325 -5.63 -16.12 -9.23
N ASN A 326 -6.28 -16.73 -10.24
CA ASN A 326 -6.45 -16.13 -11.56
C ASN A 326 -5.14 -15.62 -12.23
N ASN A 327 -4.25 -16.54 -12.56
CA ASN A 327 -3.01 -16.34 -13.31
C ASN A 327 -2.93 -17.33 -14.50
N LEU A 328 -1.78 -17.37 -15.19
CA LEU A 328 -1.55 -18.14 -16.42
C LEU A 328 -0.51 -19.26 -16.28
N PHE A 329 -0.07 -19.62 -15.07
CA PHE A 329 0.91 -20.69 -14.90
C PHE A 329 0.28 -22.08 -15.09
N THR A 330 1.08 -23.03 -15.58
CA THR A 330 0.63 -24.41 -15.87
C THR A 330 0.92 -25.38 -14.73
N ALA A 331 1.81 -25.01 -13.82
CA ALA A 331 2.13 -25.77 -12.63
C ALA A 331 2.45 -24.84 -11.46
N ILE A 332 2.17 -25.31 -10.25
CA ILE A 332 2.55 -24.67 -9.00
C ILE A 332 3.40 -25.65 -8.21
N ASP A 333 4.62 -25.25 -7.85
CA ASP A 333 5.48 -26.04 -6.96
C ASP A 333 5.72 -25.32 -5.65
N LEU A 334 5.11 -25.83 -4.58
CA LEU A 334 5.20 -25.33 -3.21
C LEU A 334 6.01 -26.27 -2.29
N SER A 335 6.72 -27.26 -2.86
CA SER A 335 7.41 -28.30 -2.09
C SER A 335 8.52 -27.81 -1.15
N ASN A 336 9.14 -26.67 -1.47
CA ASN A 336 10.18 -26.04 -0.64
C ASN A 336 9.61 -25.08 0.42
N ASN A 337 8.29 -24.81 0.39
CA ASN A 337 7.65 -23.81 1.25
C ASN A 337 7.13 -24.48 2.53
N HIS A 338 8.06 -24.95 3.37
CA HIS A 338 7.78 -25.77 4.57
C HIS A 338 7.00 -25.06 5.69
N ASN A 339 6.87 -23.74 5.63
CA ASN A 339 6.15 -22.94 6.63
C ASN A 339 4.74 -22.55 6.20
N LEU A 340 4.28 -23.04 5.05
CA LEU A 340 3.02 -22.62 4.44
C LEU A 340 1.82 -23.04 5.31
N THR A 341 1.01 -22.06 5.73
CA THR A 341 -0.21 -22.26 6.52
C THR A 341 -1.47 -21.96 5.71
N TYR A 342 -1.35 -21.12 4.68
CA TYR A 342 -2.43 -20.74 3.79
C TYR A 342 -1.96 -20.65 2.33
N ALA A 343 -2.76 -21.21 1.42
CA ALA A 343 -2.53 -21.12 -0.01
C ALA A 343 -3.87 -21.00 -0.75
N ASP A 344 -3.98 -19.98 -1.58
CA ASP A 344 -5.09 -19.73 -2.49
C ASP A 344 -4.57 -19.65 -3.92
N PHE A 345 -5.11 -20.50 -4.79
CA PHE A 345 -4.82 -20.54 -6.22
C PHE A 345 -6.09 -20.82 -7.04
N MET A 346 -7.27 -20.41 -6.56
CA MET A 346 -8.52 -20.61 -7.31
C MET A 346 -8.52 -19.86 -8.65
N SER A 347 -9.42 -20.27 -9.56
CA SER A 347 -9.61 -19.63 -10.87
C SER A 347 -8.42 -19.66 -11.82
N ASN A 348 -7.37 -20.43 -11.51
CA ASN A 348 -6.24 -20.64 -12.42
C ASN A 348 -6.62 -21.61 -13.56
N GLN A 349 -7.03 -21.06 -14.70
CA GLN A 349 -7.58 -21.83 -15.81
C GLN A 349 -6.59 -22.79 -16.48
N GLN A 350 -5.28 -22.51 -16.39
CA GLN A 350 -4.23 -23.24 -17.11
C GLN A 350 -3.44 -24.23 -16.23
N VAL A 351 -3.64 -24.22 -14.91
CA VAL A 351 -2.93 -25.10 -13.98
C VAL A 351 -3.32 -26.54 -14.25
N GLN A 352 -2.31 -27.37 -14.46
CA GLN A 352 -2.42 -28.81 -14.64
C GLN A 352 -1.89 -29.58 -13.43
N TYR A 353 -0.91 -29.02 -12.72
CA TYR A 353 -0.23 -29.72 -11.63
C TYR A 353 0.03 -28.78 -10.45
N ILE A 354 -0.25 -29.27 -9.24
CA ILE A 354 0.07 -28.58 -8.00
C ILE A 354 0.88 -29.54 -7.12
N ASN A 355 2.04 -29.09 -6.66
CA ASN A 355 2.87 -29.82 -5.70
C ASN A 355 2.80 -29.14 -4.33
N MET A 356 1.98 -29.67 -3.43
CA MET A 356 1.88 -29.23 -2.03
C MET A 356 2.69 -30.11 -1.08
N LYS A 357 3.56 -31.00 -1.57
CA LYS A 357 4.36 -31.89 -0.70
C LYS A 357 5.49 -31.13 -0.01
N ASN A 358 5.13 -30.37 1.01
CA ASN A 358 5.99 -29.42 1.71
C ASN A 358 6.29 -29.82 3.17
N GLY A 359 5.84 -30.99 3.62
CA GLY A 359 6.00 -31.48 4.99
C GLY A 359 5.10 -30.81 6.03
N ASN A 360 4.27 -29.84 5.64
CA ASN A 360 3.46 -29.01 6.54
C ASN A 360 1.95 -29.09 6.26
N ASN A 361 1.49 -30.05 5.45
CA ASN A 361 0.06 -30.21 5.13
C ASN A 361 -0.83 -30.38 6.37
N HIS A 362 -0.29 -30.89 7.48
CA HIS A 362 -1.02 -31.06 8.74
C HIS A 362 -1.39 -29.74 9.43
N ASN A 363 -0.65 -28.65 9.17
CA ASN A 363 -0.93 -27.31 9.69
C ASN A 363 -1.76 -26.45 8.71
N MET A 364 -2.14 -26.99 7.55
CA MET A 364 -3.04 -26.33 6.61
C MET A 364 -4.50 -26.48 7.09
N THR A 365 -4.92 -25.59 7.98
CA THR A 365 -6.24 -25.64 8.62
C THR A 365 -7.36 -25.06 7.76
N TRP A 366 -7.03 -24.21 6.79
CA TRP A 366 -8.01 -23.54 5.95
C TRP A 366 -8.08 -24.24 4.59
N LEU A 367 -9.10 -25.09 4.46
CA LEU A 367 -9.52 -25.70 3.21
C LEU A 367 -11.04 -25.56 3.14
N THR A 368 -11.56 -24.92 2.12
CA THR A 368 -12.99 -24.84 1.83
C THR A 368 -13.27 -25.55 0.51
N ASN A 369 -14.54 -25.87 0.26
CA ASN A 369 -14.95 -26.41 -1.04
C ASN A 369 -14.77 -25.41 -2.20
N MET A 370 -14.42 -24.15 -1.91
CA MET A 370 -14.24 -23.07 -2.88
C MET A 370 -12.78 -22.96 -3.36
N ASP A 371 -11.81 -23.36 -2.53
CA ASP A 371 -10.38 -23.06 -2.74
C ASP A 371 -9.80 -23.75 -3.99
N TYR A 372 -10.48 -24.79 -4.48
CA TYR A 372 -10.09 -25.54 -5.68
C TYR A 372 -11.02 -25.32 -6.89
N GLN A 373 -11.95 -24.38 -6.80
CA GLN A 373 -12.92 -24.15 -7.86
C GLN A 373 -12.28 -23.47 -9.07
N PHE A 374 -12.88 -23.72 -10.24
CA PHE A 374 -12.52 -23.09 -11.50
C PHE A 374 -11.09 -23.35 -11.98
N MET A 375 -10.55 -24.56 -11.73
CA MET A 375 -9.31 -25.07 -12.33
C MET A 375 -9.58 -26.25 -13.29
N PRO A 376 -10.19 -26.02 -14.46
CA PRO A 376 -10.67 -27.09 -15.34
C PRO A 376 -9.57 -27.96 -15.97
N GLN A 377 -8.32 -27.49 -15.97
CA GLN A 377 -7.19 -28.24 -16.54
C GLN A 377 -6.40 -29.03 -15.49
N LEU A 378 -6.78 -28.98 -14.20
CA LEU A 378 -6.06 -29.66 -13.13
C LEU A 378 -6.13 -31.17 -13.32
N ARG A 379 -4.97 -31.82 -13.37
CA ARG A 379 -4.80 -33.27 -13.55
C ARG A 379 -4.11 -33.93 -12.37
N GLY A 380 -3.26 -33.19 -11.67
CA GLY A 380 -2.40 -33.73 -10.62
C GLY A 380 -2.30 -32.83 -9.40
N PHE A 381 -2.39 -33.42 -8.22
CA PHE A 381 -2.21 -32.74 -6.94
C PHE A 381 -1.35 -33.58 -6.00
N CYS A 382 -0.14 -33.10 -5.69
CA CYS A 382 0.76 -33.78 -4.76
C CYS A 382 0.52 -33.32 -3.34
N VAL A 383 0.44 -34.25 -2.40
CA VAL A 383 0.32 -33.99 -0.96
C VAL A 383 1.38 -34.77 -0.18
N ASP A 384 1.61 -34.40 1.08
CA ASP A 384 2.52 -35.11 1.98
C ASP A 384 2.10 -36.56 2.21
N ASP A 385 0.84 -36.75 2.60
CA ASP A 385 0.21 -38.04 2.80
C ASP A 385 -1.24 -37.99 2.32
N VAL A 386 -1.56 -38.84 1.35
CA VAL A 386 -2.89 -38.96 0.74
C VAL A 386 -3.97 -39.49 1.68
N ASN A 387 -3.57 -40.03 2.84
CA ASN A 387 -4.46 -40.56 3.88
C ASN A 387 -4.54 -39.64 5.10
N SER A 388 -3.76 -38.55 5.14
CA SER A 388 -3.88 -37.53 6.18
C SER A 388 -5.22 -36.79 6.10
N PRO A 389 -5.67 -36.11 7.18
CA PRO A 389 -6.89 -35.27 7.12
C PRO A 389 -6.86 -34.27 5.96
N TYR A 390 -5.70 -33.67 5.67
CA TYR A 390 -5.51 -32.78 4.53
C TYR A 390 -5.68 -33.53 3.19
N GLY A 391 -4.97 -34.64 3.00
CA GLY A 391 -5.04 -35.43 1.77
C GLY A 391 -6.45 -35.99 1.48
N ILE A 392 -7.17 -36.43 2.52
CA ILE A 392 -8.57 -36.87 2.41
C ILE A 392 -9.46 -35.70 1.99
N LYS A 393 -9.28 -34.52 2.59
CA LYS A 393 -10.07 -33.34 2.25
C LYS A 393 -9.83 -32.87 0.82
N VAL A 394 -8.58 -32.84 0.37
CA VAL A 394 -8.22 -32.55 -1.03
C VAL A 394 -8.91 -33.53 -1.98
N LYS A 395 -8.89 -34.84 -1.70
CA LYS A 395 -9.60 -35.85 -2.50
C LYS A 395 -11.11 -35.67 -2.53
N GLN A 396 -11.70 -35.19 -1.44
CA GLN A 396 -13.15 -34.95 -1.35
C GLN A 396 -13.57 -33.69 -2.09
N THR A 397 -12.71 -32.66 -2.09
CA THR A 397 -12.99 -31.39 -2.75
C THR A 397 -12.72 -31.45 -4.25
N LEU A 398 -11.70 -32.19 -4.67
CA LEU A 398 -11.39 -32.40 -6.07
C LEU A 398 -12.23 -33.53 -6.67
N ASN A 399 -12.56 -33.39 -7.95
CA ASN A 399 -13.30 -34.38 -8.71
C ASN A 399 -12.44 -35.65 -8.89
N ASN A 400 -13.06 -36.82 -9.03
CA ASN A 400 -12.36 -38.11 -9.25
C ASN A 400 -11.43 -38.15 -10.48
N THR A 401 -11.47 -37.14 -11.34
CA THR A 401 -10.59 -37.01 -12.52
C THR A 401 -9.20 -36.47 -12.20
N VAL A 402 -8.98 -35.89 -11.02
CA VAL A 402 -7.69 -35.36 -10.59
C VAL A 402 -6.92 -36.41 -9.79
N LEU A 403 -5.68 -36.71 -10.21
CA LEU A 403 -4.79 -37.62 -9.48
C LEU A 403 -4.25 -36.94 -8.22
N VAL A 404 -4.71 -37.38 -7.05
CA VAL A 404 -4.14 -36.99 -5.76
C VAL A 404 -3.15 -38.06 -5.28
N THR A 405 -1.86 -37.73 -5.17
CA THR A 405 -0.79 -38.69 -4.83
C THR A 405 0.24 -38.08 -3.85
N SER A 406 1.01 -38.92 -3.16
CA SER A 406 2.20 -38.53 -2.39
C SER A 406 3.52 -38.85 -3.11
N ASP A 407 3.44 -39.55 -4.25
CA ASP A 407 4.53 -39.72 -5.20
C ASP A 407 4.45 -38.64 -6.28
N CYS A 408 5.10 -37.50 -6.02
CA CYS A 408 5.09 -36.37 -6.95
C CYS A 408 5.83 -36.67 -8.26
N SER A 409 6.61 -37.76 -8.35
CA SER A 409 7.25 -38.17 -9.61
C SER A 409 6.24 -38.64 -10.66
N LEU A 410 5.04 -39.08 -10.21
CA LEU A 410 3.90 -39.40 -11.07
C LEU A 410 3.17 -38.15 -11.57
N LEU A 411 3.41 -37.01 -10.92
CA LEU A 411 2.83 -35.71 -11.24
C LEU A 411 3.82 -34.78 -11.89
N SER A 412 5.09 -35.13 -11.85
CA SER A 412 6.03 -34.67 -12.86
C SER A 412 5.36 -34.99 -14.19
N THR A 413 4.88 -33.94 -14.84
CA THR A 413 5.31 -33.80 -16.20
C THR A 413 6.81 -34.10 -16.14
N ARG A 414 7.27 -35.23 -16.69
CA ARG A 414 8.51 -35.11 -17.46
C ARG A 414 8.36 -33.78 -18.15
N GLU A 415 9.32 -32.87 -18.01
CA GLU A 415 9.32 -31.67 -18.85
C GLU A 415 8.97 -32.15 -20.25
N ASN A 416 7.71 -31.98 -20.59
CA ASN A 416 7.21 -32.00 -21.91
C ASN A 416 7.27 -30.50 -22.07
N PRO A 417 8.38 -29.96 -22.59
CA PRO A 417 8.39 -28.57 -22.99
C PRO A 417 7.16 -28.41 -23.87
N LEU A 418 6.10 -27.82 -23.32
CA LEU A 418 4.89 -27.58 -24.09
C LEU A 418 5.33 -26.67 -25.22
N GLN A 419 5.22 -27.22 -26.42
CA GLN A 419 5.57 -26.60 -27.68
C GLN A 419 7.00 -26.12 -27.77
N SER A 420 7.83 -27.12 -27.94
CA SER A 420 8.99 -26.94 -28.75
C SER A 420 8.86 -27.95 -29.87
N ASN A 421 8.09 -27.57 -30.89
CA ASN A 421 8.27 -28.05 -32.27
C ASN A 421 9.66 -27.56 -32.73
N ARG A 422 10.71 -28.05 -32.03
CA ARG A 422 12.00 -27.37 -31.93
C ARG A 422 12.64 -27.33 -33.29
N PHE A 423 12.66 -26.12 -33.81
CA PHE A 423 13.90 -25.49 -34.18
C PHE A 423 15.08 -26.00 -33.32
N THR A 424 15.89 -26.94 -33.80
CA THR A 424 17.12 -27.39 -33.12
C THR A 424 18.36 -27.05 -33.92
N LEU A 425 19.41 -26.60 -33.22
CA LEU A 425 20.75 -26.45 -33.78
C LEU A 425 21.65 -27.57 -33.30
N PHE A 426 22.20 -28.36 -34.22
CA PHE A 426 23.09 -29.47 -33.89
C PHE A 426 24.20 -29.66 -34.94
N PRO A 427 25.38 -30.18 -34.60
CA PRO A 427 25.85 -30.37 -33.22
C PRO A 427 26.14 -29.02 -32.55
N ASN A 428 25.89 -28.94 -31.25
CA ASN A 428 26.35 -27.83 -30.40
C ASN A 428 27.03 -28.42 -29.16
N PRO A 429 28.36 -28.32 -29.01
CA PRO A 429 29.30 -27.52 -29.83
C PRO A 429 29.49 -28.03 -31.27
N ALA A 430 29.70 -27.10 -32.22
CA ALA A 430 29.86 -27.32 -33.65
C ALA A 430 31.32 -27.23 -34.11
N ASP A 431 31.72 -28.05 -35.09
CA ASP A 431 32.98 -27.91 -35.83
C ASP A 431 32.75 -26.99 -37.04
N ASP A 432 32.69 -27.52 -38.26
CA ASP A 432 32.61 -26.69 -39.46
C ASP A 432 31.18 -26.27 -39.83
N LYS A 433 30.16 -26.94 -39.31
CA LYS A 433 28.75 -26.68 -39.65
C LYS A 433 27.84 -26.89 -38.45
N VAL A 434 26.73 -26.16 -38.46
CA VAL A 434 25.57 -26.41 -37.61
C VAL A 434 24.35 -26.65 -38.49
N PHE A 435 23.61 -27.71 -38.20
CA PHE A 435 22.38 -28.13 -38.85
C PHE A 435 21.17 -27.60 -38.09
N ILE A 436 20.09 -27.36 -38.83
CA ILE A 436 18.85 -26.76 -38.35
C ILE A 436 17.72 -27.75 -38.62
N GLU A 437 17.14 -28.32 -37.57
CA GLU A 437 15.87 -29.04 -37.68
C GLU A 437 14.74 -28.05 -37.42
N SER A 438 13.88 -27.81 -38.41
CA SER A 438 12.75 -26.87 -38.30
C SER A 438 11.54 -27.43 -39.04
N PRO A 439 10.33 -27.38 -38.46
CA PRO A 439 9.10 -27.68 -39.17
C PRO A 439 8.65 -26.52 -40.10
N GLU A 440 9.34 -25.38 -40.04
CA GLU A 440 9.06 -24.16 -40.81
C GLU A 440 10.12 -23.94 -41.90
N ASP A 441 9.73 -23.30 -43.00
CA ASP A 441 10.63 -22.92 -44.09
C ASP A 441 11.60 -21.83 -43.61
N LEU A 442 12.90 -22.11 -43.76
CA LEU A 442 13.97 -21.19 -43.36
C LEU A 442 14.15 -20.11 -44.42
N LEU A 443 14.20 -18.84 -43.99
CA LEU A 443 14.40 -17.70 -44.90
C LEU A 443 15.83 -17.20 -44.86
N GLU A 444 16.32 -16.78 -43.69
CA GLU A 444 17.65 -16.18 -43.54
C GLU A 444 18.23 -16.41 -42.14
N TYR A 445 19.54 -16.21 -42.01
CA TYR A 445 20.26 -16.27 -40.75
C TYR A 445 21.25 -15.14 -40.57
N SER A 446 21.59 -14.84 -39.32
CA SER A 446 22.66 -13.94 -38.91
C SER A 446 23.41 -14.53 -37.71
N VAL A 447 24.74 -14.54 -37.77
CA VAL A 447 25.63 -14.98 -36.69
C VAL A 447 26.26 -13.75 -36.05
N PHE A 448 26.21 -13.65 -34.74
CA PHE A 448 26.74 -12.55 -33.95
C PHE A 448 27.80 -13.05 -32.96
N SER A 449 28.79 -12.20 -32.65
CA SER A 449 29.65 -12.39 -31.49
C SER A 449 28.84 -12.20 -30.20
N VAL A 450 29.39 -12.65 -29.07
CA VAL A 450 28.82 -12.37 -27.73
C VAL A 450 28.77 -10.87 -27.39
N SER A 451 29.53 -10.02 -28.09
CA SER A 451 29.49 -8.56 -27.97
C SER A 451 28.42 -7.91 -28.86
N GLY A 452 27.62 -8.70 -29.59
CA GLY A 452 26.53 -8.21 -30.46
C GLY A 452 26.96 -7.78 -31.86
N GLN A 453 28.22 -7.96 -32.25
CA GLN A 453 28.70 -7.65 -33.60
C GLN A 453 28.25 -8.74 -34.58
N LYS A 454 27.61 -8.37 -35.69
CA LYS A 454 27.26 -9.32 -36.77
C LYS A 454 28.52 -9.78 -37.50
N ILE A 455 28.76 -11.09 -37.49
CA ILE A 455 29.96 -11.75 -38.04
C ILE A 455 29.67 -12.37 -39.41
N GLN A 456 28.48 -12.93 -39.60
CA GLN A 456 28.06 -13.59 -40.84
C GLN A 456 26.54 -13.49 -41.02
N SER A 457 26.05 -13.53 -42.25
CA SER A 457 24.61 -13.68 -42.56
C SER A 457 24.40 -14.33 -43.91
N GLY A 458 23.24 -14.93 -44.14
CA GLY A 458 22.88 -15.55 -45.42
C GLY A 458 21.39 -15.84 -45.55
N VAL A 459 20.97 -16.24 -46.75
CA VAL A 459 19.60 -16.64 -47.09
C VAL A 459 19.60 -18.12 -47.44
N PHE A 460 18.64 -18.88 -46.92
CA PHE A 460 18.53 -20.32 -47.17
C PHE A 460 17.95 -20.60 -48.56
N ARG A 461 18.49 -21.60 -49.25
CA ARG A 461 17.87 -22.17 -50.44
C ARG A 461 16.80 -23.19 -50.04
N LYS A 462 15.85 -23.47 -50.94
CA LYS A 462 14.79 -24.45 -50.69
C LYS A 462 15.38 -25.82 -50.32
N GLY A 463 15.09 -26.31 -49.12
CA GLY A 463 15.61 -27.57 -48.56
C GLY A 463 16.97 -27.48 -47.89
N GLU A 464 17.60 -26.30 -47.81
CA GLU A 464 18.84 -26.08 -47.08
C GLU A 464 18.57 -25.97 -45.58
N GLN A 465 19.32 -26.72 -44.78
CA GLN A 465 19.11 -26.86 -43.34
C GLN A 465 20.43 -26.78 -42.56
N SER A 466 21.41 -26.02 -43.05
CA SER A 466 22.71 -25.89 -42.38
C SER A 466 23.35 -24.53 -42.57
N ILE A 467 24.13 -24.10 -41.59
CA ILE A 467 24.99 -22.91 -41.62
C ILE A 467 26.45 -23.36 -41.56
N ASP A 468 27.28 -22.83 -42.46
CA ASP A 468 28.73 -23.05 -42.47
C ASP A 468 29.42 -22.10 -41.49
N LEU A 469 30.22 -22.66 -40.60
CA LEU A 469 30.97 -21.99 -39.53
C LEU A 469 32.50 -22.17 -39.71
N LYS A 470 32.96 -22.78 -40.81
CA LYS A 470 34.37 -23.15 -41.02
C LYS A 470 35.35 -21.98 -40.90
N ASN A 471 34.90 -20.77 -41.25
CA ASN A 471 35.71 -19.56 -41.21
C ASN A 471 35.61 -18.79 -39.88
N LEU A 472 34.83 -19.29 -38.91
CA LEU A 472 34.72 -18.69 -37.58
C LEU A 472 35.82 -19.23 -36.67
N ILE A 473 36.40 -18.34 -35.87
CA ILE A 473 37.35 -18.72 -34.82
C ILE A 473 36.63 -19.49 -33.70
N LYS A 474 37.37 -20.30 -32.94
CA LYS A 474 36.82 -21.03 -31.79
C LYS A 474 36.25 -20.04 -30.77
N GLY A 475 35.01 -20.26 -30.32
CA GLY A 475 34.34 -19.30 -29.45
C GLY A 475 32.83 -19.51 -29.33
N THR A 476 32.18 -18.64 -28.56
CA THR A 476 30.72 -18.61 -28.43
C THR A 476 30.12 -17.62 -29.41
N TYR A 477 29.05 -18.01 -30.08
CA TYR A 477 28.30 -17.18 -31.02
C TYR A 477 26.80 -17.25 -30.73
N ILE A 478 26.08 -16.21 -31.14
CA ILE A 478 24.62 -16.17 -31.15
C ILE A 478 24.17 -16.25 -32.60
N ILE A 479 23.33 -17.23 -32.94
CA ILE A 479 22.74 -17.37 -34.27
C ILE A 479 21.28 -16.99 -34.20
N GLN A 480 20.89 -16.03 -35.02
CA GLN A 480 19.51 -15.64 -35.24
C GLN A 480 19.02 -16.18 -36.59
N ILE A 481 17.86 -16.83 -36.63
CA ILE A 481 17.30 -17.46 -37.84
C ILE A 481 15.85 -17.03 -37.99
N ARG A 482 15.52 -16.51 -39.17
CA ARG A 482 14.17 -16.04 -39.51
C ARG A 482 13.48 -17.07 -40.41
N THR A 483 12.24 -17.40 -40.05
CA THR A 483 11.32 -18.22 -40.83
C THR A 483 10.18 -17.36 -41.37
N ASP A 484 9.23 -17.98 -42.07
CA ASP A 484 8.01 -17.33 -42.55
C ASP A 484 7.09 -16.82 -41.42
N ARG A 485 7.23 -17.35 -40.19
CA ARG A 485 6.35 -17.01 -39.05
C ARG A 485 7.04 -16.27 -37.93
N GLN A 486 8.33 -16.49 -37.70
CA GLN A 486 9.01 -15.98 -36.51
C GLN A 486 10.53 -15.88 -36.69
N THR A 487 11.20 -15.39 -35.64
CA THR A 487 12.67 -15.30 -35.58
C THR A 487 13.16 -15.96 -34.30
N PHE A 488 14.07 -16.90 -34.44
CA PHE A 488 14.69 -17.65 -33.35
C PHE A 488 16.10 -17.14 -33.09
N THR A 489 16.53 -17.20 -31.83
CA THR A 489 17.88 -16.83 -31.43
C THR A 489 18.45 -17.93 -30.54
N GLU A 490 19.57 -18.52 -30.95
CA GLU A 490 20.19 -19.65 -30.24
C GLU A 490 21.68 -19.44 -30.05
N LYS A 491 22.21 -19.94 -28.93
CA LYS A 491 23.63 -19.86 -28.61
C LYS A 491 24.35 -21.11 -29.08
N ILE A 492 25.45 -20.94 -29.82
CA ILE A 492 26.32 -22.04 -30.25
C ILE A 492 27.76 -21.88 -29.76
N ILE A 493 28.46 -23.00 -29.66
CA ILE A 493 29.89 -23.05 -29.33
C ILE A 493 30.64 -23.62 -30.53
N LYS A 494 31.54 -22.84 -31.16
CA LYS A 494 32.46 -23.30 -32.21
C LYS A 494 33.71 -23.90 -31.56
N ARG A 495 34.01 -25.16 -31.89
CA ARG A 495 35.22 -25.87 -31.44
C ARG A 495 36.44 -25.61 -32.29
#